data_AF-A0A822GNA9-F1
#
_entry.id   AF-A0A822GNA9-F1
#
_cell.length_a   1.000
_cell.length_b   1.000
_cell.length_c   1.000
_cell.angle_alpha   90.00
_cell.angle_beta   90.00
_cell.angle_gamma   90.00
#
_symmetry.space_group_name_H-M   'P 1'
#
loop_
_entity.id
_entity.type
_entity.pdbx_description
1 polymer ?
#
loop_
_entity_poly.entity_id
_entity_poly.type
_entity_poly.pdbx_seq_one_letter_code
_entity_poly.pdbx_strand_id
1 'polypeptide(L)'
;AKENVIIWPGNTLTPPTGRAILNGVNLRIGLRESAPFTIVQQVIDESGQSTIQYSGFVPDLINILQSKMGFIPIMKLVPSNQTYNEFVQGVSNGVYDIAIGDVTVTAARREFVDFSNAIFDNSLRIITRKTTRTSTDLFAFLKTFTRNLWLLVLGTVIFAGILMFIIERQDNEALQNHSILSQVTMSVWYAFGNLIGYGVDFSTNTAAGRLLTAGLYILGLILVASYTANLASELTIAKSKDFISGIDDIKNGKIPFNRIGILVGAAEEEYYLREVSEGNKNYYLLTSKSCAYNHSR
;
A
#
# COMPACT_ATOMS: atom_id res chain seq x y z
N ALA A 1 -24.54 49.41 64.35
CA ALA A 1 -23.47 49.46 63.32
C ALA A 1 -24.15 49.33 61.96
N LYS A 2 -23.89 50.22 61.00
CA LYS A 2 -24.38 50.04 59.62
C LYS A 2 -23.49 48.98 58.97
N GLU A 3 -24.06 47.81 58.64
CA GLU A 3 -23.36 46.81 57.84
C GLU A 3 -23.22 47.35 56.41
N ASN A 4 -21.97 47.52 55.97
CA ASN A 4 -21.68 47.88 54.59
C ASN A 4 -21.88 46.62 53.74
N VAL A 5 -22.98 46.59 52.99
CA VAL A 5 -23.30 45.49 52.07
C VAL A 5 -22.60 45.75 50.74
N ILE A 6 -21.83 44.76 50.27
CA ILE A 6 -21.19 44.79 48.94
C ILE A 6 -22.23 44.37 47.90
N ILE A 7 -22.49 45.25 46.94
CA ILE A 7 -23.39 45.00 45.81
C ILE A 7 -22.53 44.73 44.58
N TRP A 8 -22.71 43.58 43.94
CA TRP A 8 -21.99 43.17 42.74
C TRP A 8 -22.68 43.66 41.47
N PRO A 9 -21.96 43.72 40.32
CA PRO A 9 -22.55 44.10 39.03
C PRO A 9 -23.79 43.26 38.72
N GLY A 10 -24.89 43.92 38.33
CA GLY A 10 -26.21 43.27 38.18
C GLY A 10 -27.13 43.38 39.40
N ASN A 11 -26.75 44.18 40.40
CA ASN A 11 -27.52 44.44 41.62
C ASN A 11 -27.75 43.17 42.47
N THR A 12 -26.72 42.31 42.54
CA THR A 12 -26.78 41.05 43.27
C THR A 12 -25.92 41.11 44.53
N LEU A 13 -26.38 40.43 45.59
CA LEU A 13 -25.65 40.29 46.86
C LEU A 13 -24.72 39.06 46.86
N THR A 14 -24.91 38.16 45.90
CA THR A 14 -24.08 36.96 45.71
C THR A 14 -22.83 37.33 44.92
N PRO A 15 -21.63 37.05 45.42
CA PRO A 15 -20.40 37.28 44.67
C PRO A 15 -20.43 36.47 43.36
N PRO A 16 -20.12 37.09 42.21
CA PRO A 16 -20.07 36.39 40.96
C PRO A 16 -19.01 35.29 41.06
N THR A 17 -19.35 34.10 40.60
CA THR A 17 -18.34 33.05 40.40
C THR A 17 -17.37 33.57 39.35
N GLY A 18 -16.09 33.75 39.68
CA GLY A 18 -15.05 34.21 38.76
C GLY A 18 -14.75 33.27 37.57
N ARG A 19 -15.64 32.32 37.28
CA ARG A 19 -15.58 31.39 36.15
C ARG A 19 -16.59 31.82 35.11
N ALA A 20 -16.11 32.12 33.91
CA ALA A 20 -16.97 32.34 32.76
C ALA A 20 -17.79 31.08 32.45
N ILE A 21 -19.09 31.24 32.23
CA ILE A 21 -20.01 30.18 31.81
C ILE A 21 -20.25 30.37 30.31
N LEU A 22 -20.17 29.30 29.53
CA LEU A 22 -20.38 29.34 28.07
C LEU A 22 -21.87 29.44 27.67
N ASN A 23 -22.78 29.31 28.63
CA ASN A 23 -24.22 29.32 28.41
C ASN A 23 -24.68 30.68 27.87
N GLY A 24 -25.33 30.69 26.71
CA GLY A 24 -25.79 31.91 26.03
C GLY A 24 -24.70 32.69 25.28
N VAL A 25 -23.46 32.20 25.22
CA VAL A 25 -22.37 32.84 24.48
C VAL A 25 -22.40 32.43 23.01
N ASN A 26 -22.30 33.42 22.10
CA ASN A 26 -22.13 33.17 20.67
C ASN A 26 -20.70 32.70 20.39
N LEU A 27 -20.54 31.47 19.92
CA LEU A 27 -19.24 30.86 19.67
C LEU A 27 -19.04 30.68 18.16
N ARG A 28 -18.01 31.33 17.59
CA ARG A 28 -17.67 31.20 16.16
C ARG A 28 -16.84 29.95 15.95
N ILE A 29 -17.44 28.95 15.30
CA ILE A 29 -16.81 27.64 15.06
C ILE A 29 -16.33 27.59 13.62
N GLY A 30 -15.01 27.51 13.44
CA GLY A 30 -14.39 27.24 12.14
C GLY A 30 -14.55 25.76 11.79
N LEU A 31 -15.07 25.49 10.59
CA LEU A 31 -15.26 24.15 10.04
C LEU A 31 -14.50 24.01 8.73
N ARG A 32 -13.87 22.85 8.52
CA ARG A 32 -13.27 22.48 7.23
C ARG A 32 -14.08 21.35 6.59
N GLU A 33 -14.32 21.44 5.29
CA GLU A 33 -14.91 20.34 4.51
C GLU A 33 -13.91 19.18 4.43
N SER A 34 -14.32 18.02 4.94
CA SER A 34 -13.50 16.82 4.97
C SER A 34 -14.37 15.60 5.22
N ALA A 35 -14.67 14.82 4.20
CA ALA A 35 -15.40 13.56 4.37
C ALA A 35 -14.52 12.51 5.08
N PRO A 36 -15.06 11.73 6.04
CA PRO A 36 -16.46 11.68 6.48
C PRO A 36 -16.81 12.59 7.69
N PHE A 37 -15.91 13.49 8.10
CA PHE A 37 -16.06 14.31 9.32
C PHE A 37 -17.03 15.48 9.15
N THR A 38 -16.88 16.25 8.07
CA THR A 38 -17.76 17.37 7.71
C THR A 38 -18.06 17.28 6.23
N ILE A 39 -19.32 17.04 5.90
CA ILE A 39 -19.85 16.95 4.55
C ILE A 39 -20.78 18.14 4.36
N VAL A 40 -20.54 18.91 3.32
CA VAL A 40 -21.32 20.10 2.98
C VAL A 40 -22.30 19.70 1.88
N GLN A 41 -23.60 19.79 2.14
CA GLN A 41 -24.65 19.53 1.17
C GLN A 41 -25.43 20.82 0.92
N GLN A 42 -25.72 21.11 -0.35
CA GLN A 42 -26.63 22.18 -0.69
C GLN A 42 -28.03 21.60 -0.78
N VAL A 43 -28.91 22.05 0.10
CA VAL A 43 -30.33 21.70 0.07
C VAL A 43 -31.08 22.88 -0.52
N ILE A 44 -31.94 22.61 -1.50
CA ILE A 44 -32.82 23.62 -2.06
C ILE A 44 -34.14 23.47 -1.32
N ASP A 45 -34.49 24.48 -0.52
CA ASP A 45 -35.77 24.50 0.17
C ASP A 45 -36.92 24.58 -0.86
N GLU A 46 -38.13 24.21 -0.48
CA GLU A 46 -39.33 24.29 -1.33
C GLU A 46 -39.59 25.70 -1.89
N SER A 47 -38.98 26.72 -1.27
CA SER A 47 -39.01 28.14 -1.67
C SER A 47 -37.93 28.52 -2.70
N GLY A 48 -37.12 27.57 -3.18
CA GLY A 48 -36.05 27.79 -4.15
C GLY A 48 -34.77 28.42 -3.57
N GLN A 49 -34.68 28.58 -2.25
CA GLN A 49 -33.50 29.11 -1.57
C GLN A 49 -32.51 27.99 -1.25
N SER A 50 -31.25 28.14 -1.63
CA SER A 50 -30.20 27.17 -1.33
C SER A 50 -29.66 27.40 0.09
N THR A 51 -29.91 26.43 0.98
CA THR A 51 -29.34 26.40 2.32
C THR A 51 -28.18 25.40 2.36
N ILE A 52 -27.12 25.76 3.09
CA ILE A 52 -25.97 24.87 3.30
C ILE A 52 -26.26 24.03 4.53
N GLN A 53 -26.44 22.72 4.33
CA GLN A 53 -26.57 21.76 5.41
C GLN A 53 -25.23 21.07 5.67
N TYR A 54 -24.80 21.07 6.93
CA TYR A 54 -23.64 20.31 7.37
C TYR A 54 -24.08 18.96 7.91
N SER A 55 -23.43 17.89 7.46
CA SER A 55 -23.62 16.53 7.98
C SER A 55 -22.27 15.87 8.27
N GLY A 56 -22.26 14.87 9.15
CA GLY A 56 -21.06 14.11 9.52
C GLY A 56 -20.73 14.21 11.01
N PHE A 57 -19.59 13.64 11.39
CA PHE A 57 -19.17 13.52 12.79
C PHE A 57 -19.02 14.86 13.52
N VAL A 58 -18.47 15.88 12.86
CA VAL A 58 -18.18 17.17 13.49
C VAL A 58 -19.44 17.98 13.80
N PRO A 59 -20.40 18.15 12.86
CA PRO A 59 -21.70 18.76 13.17
C PRO A 59 -22.44 18.06 14.32
N ASP A 60 -22.45 16.74 14.35
CA ASP A 60 -23.08 15.96 15.42
C ASP A 60 -22.41 16.20 16.78
N LEU A 61 -21.07 16.27 16.79
CA LEU A 61 -20.31 16.62 17.98
C LEU A 61 -20.66 18.03 18.48
N ILE A 62 -20.80 19.02 17.59
CA ILE A 62 -21.17 20.38 17.96
C ILE A 62 -22.57 20.41 18.60
N ASN A 63 -23.54 19.67 18.04
CA ASN A 63 -24.89 19.56 18.61
C ASN A 63 -24.86 18.98 20.04
N ILE A 64 -24.04 17.94 20.27
CA ILE A 64 -23.85 17.35 21.60
C ILE A 64 -23.21 18.36 22.56
N LEU A 65 -22.15 19.05 22.12
CA LEU A 65 -21.48 20.07 22.92
C LEU A 65 -22.43 21.23 23.27
N GLN A 66 -23.24 21.68 22.30
CA GLN A 66 -24.28 22.69 22.50
C GLN A 66 -25.28 22.25 23.57
N SER A 67 -25.81 21.02 23.48
CA SER A 67 -26.77 20.50 24.46
C SER A 67 -26.21 20.41 25.88
N LYS A 68 -24.90 20.18 26.03
CA LYS A 68 -24.23 20.06 27.33
C LYS A 68 -23.77 21.39 27.92
N MET A 69 -23.33 22.33 27.08
CA MET A 69 -22.68 23.58 27.52
C MET A 69 -23.55 24.84 27.32
N GLY A 70 -24.60 24.77 26.51
CA GLY A 70 -25.57 25.85 26.33
C GLY A 70 -25.09 27.05 25.50
N PHE A 71 -23.96 26.94 24.78
CA PHE A 71 -23.50 28.01 23.88
C PHE A 71 -24.31 28.04 22.57
N ILE A 72 -24.22 29.14 21.83
CA ILE A 72 -24.89 29.32 20.54
C ILE A 72 -23.85 29.15 19.42
N PRO A 73 -23.89 28.05 18.63
CA PRO A 73 -22.89 27.79 17.60
C PRO A 73 -23.10 28.67 16.36
N ILE A 74 -22.09 29.44 15.98
CA ILE A 74 -22.02 30.14 14.69
C ILE A 74 -21.00 29.41 13.82
N MET A 75 -21.47 28.47 13.01
CA MET A 75 -20.64 27.66 12.13
C MET A 75 -20.18 28.47 10.91
N LYS A 76 -18.86 28.50 10.69
CA LYS A 76 -18.23 29.16 9.54
C LYS A 76 -17.37 28.16 8.77
N LEU A 77 -17.75 27.91 7.52
CA LEU A 77 -16.97 27.07 6.62
C LEU A 77 -15.71 27.81 6.16
N VAL A 78 -14.58 27.14 6.24
CA VAL A 78 -13.28 27.61 5.77
C VAL A 78 -13.19 27.42 4.26
N PRO A 79 -12.72 28.43 3.50
CA PRO A 79 -12.49 28.30 2.07
C PRO A 79 -11.58 27.12 1.72
N SER A 80 -11.91 26.36 0.67
CA SER A 80 -11.18 25.13 0.29
C SER A 80 -9.72 25.38 -0.14
N ASN A 81 -9.37 26.62 -0.47
CA ASN A 81 -8.01 27.01 -0.84
C ASN A 81 -7.08 27.22 0.37
N GLN A 82 -7.61 27.31 1.58
CA GLN A 82 -6.81 27.51 2.78
C GLN A 82 -6.15 26.22 3.24
N THR A 83 -4.89 26.31 3.65
CA THR A 83 -4.12 25.21 4.24
C THR A 83 -4.58 24.91 5.68
N TYR A 84 -4.20 23.76 6.23
CA TYR A 84 -4.51 23.46 7.63
C TYR A 84 -3.78 24.40 8.59
N ASN A 85 -2.61 24.91 8.21
CA ASN A 85 -1.86 25.86 9.04
C ASN A 85 -2.58 27.21 9.11
N GLU A 86 -3.09 27.72 7.98
CA GLU A 86 -3.92 28.94 7.96
C GLU A 86 -5.22 28.75 8.73
N PHE A 87 -5.84 27.57 8.63
CA PHE A 87 -7.04 27.26 9.41
C PHE A 87 -6.81 27.35 10.93
N VAL A 88 -5.69 26.78 11.40
CA VAL A 88 -5.29 26.85 12.81
C VAL A 88 -4.93 28.29 13.22
N GLN A 89 -4.18 29.01 12.38
CA GLN A 89 -3.87 30.42 12.61
C GLN A 89 -5.12 31.30 12.66
N GLY A 90 -6.21 30.93 11.99
CA GLY A 90 -7.50 31.60 12.09
C GLY A 90 -8.05 31.69 13.52
N VAL A 91 -7.71 30.73 14.39
CA VAL A 91 -8.07 30.78 15.82
C VAL A 91 -7.20 31.79 16.54
N SER A 92 -5.87 31.73 16.36
CA SER A 92 -4.94 32.70 16.96
C SER A 92 -5.22 34.15 16.52
N ASN A 93 -5.69 34.33 15.29
CA ASN A 93 -6.03 35.64 14.72
C ASN A 93 -7.44 36.13 15.13
N GLY A 94 -8.18 35.34 15.91
CA GLY A 94 -9.53 35.70 16.38
C GLY A 94 -10.61 35.68 15.30
N VAL A 95 -10.38 35.01 14.17
CA VAL A 95 -11.40 34.79 13.12
C VAL A 95 -12.47 33.81 13.60
N TYR A 96 -12.02 32.78 14.31
CA TYR A 96 -12.84 31.76 14.97
C TYR A 96 -12.47 31.70 16.45
N ASP A 97 -13.44 31.39 17.31
CA ASP A 97 -13.18 31.16 18.73
C ASP A 97 -12.73 29.72 18.98
N ILE A 98 -13.17 28.79 18.12
CA ILE A 98 -12.74 27.39 18.10
C ILE A 98 -12.68 26.89 16.65
N ALA A 99 -11.72 26.02 16.35
CA ALA A 99 -11.65 25.29 15.09
C ALA A 99 -11.90 23.80 15.35
N ILE A 100 -12.89 23.22 14.67
CA ILE A 100 -13.20 21.79 14.78
C ILE A 100 -13.15 21.17 13.38
N GLY A 101 -12.33 20.13 13.24
CA GLY A 101 -12.13 19.44 11.97
C GLY A 101 -11.10 18.34 12.12
N ASP A 102 -10.68 17.78 10.98
CA ASP A 102 -9.62 16.77 10.87
C ASP A 102 -8.22 17.40 11.00
N VAL A 103 -8.00 18.16 12.07
CA VAL A 103 -6.75 18.87 12.32
C VAL A 103 -5.81 18.00 13.14
N THR A 104 -4.68 17.61 12.53
CA THR A 104 -3.61 16.91 13.24
C THR A 104 -2.89 17.85 14.21
N VAL A 105 -2.69 17.39 15.44
CA VAL A 105 -1.92 18.09 16.47
C VAL A 105 -0.42 17.96 16.16
N THR A 106 0.24 19.06 15.79
CA THR A 106 1.69 19.10 15.55
C THR A 106 2.37 20.07 16.51
N ALA A 107 3.69 19.94 16.70
CA ALA A 107 4.45 20.84 17.57
C ALA A 107 4.37 22.29 17.09
N ALA A 108 4.52 22.52 15.78
CA ALA A 108 4.41 23.85 15.19
C ALA A 108 3.02 24.48 15.40
N ARG A 109 1.94 23.69 15.35
CA ARG A 109 0.58 24.20 15.59
C ARG A 109 0.30 24.51 17.06
N ARG A 110 0.88 23.74 17.99
CA ARG A 110 0.75 23.99 19.44
C ARG A 110 1.40 25.30 19.88
N GLU A 111 2.30 25.86 19.09
CA GLU A 111 2.90 27.17 19.38
C GLU A 111 1.89 28.32 19.20
N PHE A 112 0.89 28.14 18.33
CA PHE A 112 -0.10 29.17 18.02
C PHE A 112 -1.44 28.98 18.75
N VAL A 113 -1.81 27.73 19.08
CA VAL A 113 -3.09 27.41 19.70
C VAL A 113 -2.98 26.26 20.70
N ASP A 114 -3.85 26.27 21.70
CA ASP A 114 -4.05 25.13 22.58
C ASP A 114 -5.01 24.11 21.93
N PHE A 115 -4.67 22.82 22.06
CA PHE A 115 -5.49 21.72 21.57
C PHE A 115 -6.18 21.00 22.73
N SER A 116 -7.42 20.55 22.48
CA SER A 116 -8.07 19.57 23.35
C SER A 116 -7.36 18.21 23.27
N ASN A 117 -7.82 17.27 24.10
CA ASN A 117 -7.48 15.87 23.90
C ASN A 117 -7.89 15.43 22.49
N ALA A 118 -7.04 14.61 21.86
CA ALA A 118 -7.33 14.07 20.55
C ALA A 118 -8.56 13.16 20.62
N ILE A 119 -9.46 13.33 19.65
CA ILE A 119 -10.68 12.52 19.53
C ILE A 119 -10.39 11.22 18.77
N PHE A 120 -9.38 11.24 17.91
CA PHE A 120 -8.94 10.10 17.08
C PHE A 120 -7.43 9.92 17.16
N ASP A 121 -7.00 8.68 17.40
CA ASP A 121 -5.60 8.27 17.25
C ASP A 121 -5.37 7.77 15.82
N ASN A 122 -4.79 8.64 14.99
CA ASN A 122 -4.49 8.33 13.59
C ASN A 122 -3.03 7.91 13.42
N SER A 123 -2.81 6.88 12.60
CA SER A 123 -1.48 6.46 12.12
C SER A 123 -1.29 6.87 10.66
N LEU A 124 -0.09 7.31 10.27
CA LEU A 124 0.25 7.54 8.87
C LEU A 124 0.13 6.23 8.07
N ARG A 125 -0.53 6.29 6.91
CA ARG A 125 -0.66 5.15 6.00
C ARG A 125 -0.33 5.57 4.57
N ILE A 126 0.28 4.66 3.83
CA ILE A 126 0.56 4.83 2.41
C ILE A 126 -0.57 4.15 1.64
N ILE A 127 -1.17 4.89 0.71
CA ILE A 127 -2.19 4.37 -0.19
C ILE A 127 -1.56 4.23 -1.58
N THR A 128 -1.64 3.03 -2.15
CA THR A 128 -1.17 2.75 -3.52
C THR A 128 -2.28 2.11 -4.33
N ARG A 129 -2.20 2.25 -5.65
CA ARG A 129 -3.12 1.57 -6.56
C ARG A 129 -2.90 0.07 -6.47
N LYS A 130 -3.99 -0.69 -6.32
CA LYS A 130 -3.92 -2.16 -6.38
C LYS A 130 -3.41 -2.56 -7.77
N THR A 131 -2.21 -3.16 -7.82
CA THR A 131 -1.70 -3.77 -9.04
C THR A 131 -2.45 -5.09 -9.26
N THR A 132 -3.42 -5.09 -10.16
CA THR A 132 -4.03 -6.33 -10.63
C THR A 132 -3.12 -6.91 -11.72
N ARG A 133 -2.18 -7.77 -11.32
CA ARG A 133 -1.48 -8.62 -12.29
C ARG A 133 -2.45 -9.69 -12.77
N THR A 134 -3.19 -9.39 -13.82
CA THR A 134 -4.08 -10.34 -14.49
C THR A 134 -3.63 -10.54 -15.93
N SER A 135 -2.37 -10.91 -16.12
CA SER A 135 -1.96 -11.66 -17.31
C SER A 135 -1.37 -12.97 -16.85
N THR A 136 -2.19 -14.02 -16.87
CA THR A 136 -1.71 -15.39 -16.71
C THR A 136 -0.87 -15.70 -17.93
N ASP A 137 0.45 -15.62 -17.78
CA ASP A 137 1.35 -16.05 -18.84
C ASP A 137 1.36 -17.58 -18.88
N LEU A 138 0.71 -18.16 -19.88
CA LEU A 138 0.60 -19.61 -20.07
C LEU A 138 1.99 -20.27 -20.24
N PHE A 139 3.01 -19.51 -20.61
CA PHE A 139 4.39 -20.00 -20.77
C PHE A 139 5.32 -19.57 -19.63
N ALA A 140 4.78 -19.08 -18.51
CA ALA A 140 5.57 -18.70 -17.33
C ALA A 140 6.50 -19.81 -16.85
N PHE A 141 6.10 -21.08 -17.02
CA PHE A 141 6.91 -22.22 -16.62
C PHE A 141 8.23 -22.34 -17.43
N LEU A 142 8.25 -21.98 -18.72
CA LEU A 142 9.48 -21.98 -19.52
C LEU A 142 10.46 -20.88 -19.10
N LYS A 143 9.98 -19.80 -18.48
CA LYS A 143 10.82 -18.65 -18.06
C LYS A 143 11.77 -18.99 -16.92
N THR A 144 11.52 -20.08 -16.19
CA THR A 144 12.34 -20.51 -15.05
C THR A 144 13.79 -20.85 -15.48
N PHE A 145 13.97 -21.37 -16.69
CA PHE A 145 15.28 -21.66 -17.26
C PHE A 145 15.59 -20.72 -18.41
N THR A 146 16.84 -20.26 -18.49
CA THR A 146 17.30 -19.45 -19.62
C THR A 146 17.32 -20.29 -20.89
N ARG A 147 17.20 -19.62 -22.05
CA ARG A 147 17.26 -20.29 -23.37
C ARG A 147 18.53 -21.13 -23.53
N ASN A 148 19.65 -20.67 -22.97
CA ASN A 148 20.92 -21.38 -23.00
C ASN A 148 20.88 -22.68 -22.20
N LEU A 149 20.25 -22.68 -21.02
CA LEU A 149 20.08 -23.89 -20.21
C LEU A 149 19.19 -24.91 -20.91
N TRP A 150 18.10 -24.47 -21.55
CA TRP A 150 17.26 -25.36 -22.35
C TRP A 150 18.02 -26.03 -23.50
N LEU A 151 18.87 -25.28 -24.21
CA LEU A 151 19.73 -25.82 -25.25
C LEU A 151 20.77 -26.80 -24.71
N LEU A 152 21.34 -26.53 -23.53
CA LEU A 152 22.28 -27.44 -22.86
C LEU A 152 21.61 -28.75 -22.43
N VAL A 153 20.39 -28.68 -21.89
CA VAL A 153 19.61 -29.88 -21.54
C VAL A 153 19.32 -30.71 -22.79
N LEU A 154 18.86 -30.08 -23.88
CA LEU A 154 18.64 -30.75 -25.16
C LEU A 154 19.93 -31.39 -25.70
N GLY A 155 21.04 -30.66 -25.67
CA GLY A 155 22.35 -31.16 -26.09
C GLY A 155 22.83 -32.35 -25.26
N THR A 156 22.59 -32.32 -23.94
CA THR A 156 22.94 -33.42 -23.03
C THR A 156 22.15 -34.69 -23.33
N VAL A 157 20.84 -34.57 -23.63
CA VAL A 157 20.01 -35.71 -24.03
C VAL A 157 20.51 -36.34 -25.33
N ILE A 158 20.81 -35.52 -26.34
CA ILE A 158 21.30 -36.01 -27.63
C ILE A 158 22.67 -36.69 -27.45
N PHE A 159 23.58 -36.06 -26.72
CA PHE A 159 24.90 -36.60 -26.43
C PHE A 159 24.82 -37.94 -25.69
N ALA A 160 24.00 -38.01 -24.64
CA ALA A 160 23.78 -39.24 -23.88
C ALA A 160 23.13 -40.35 -24.73
N GLY A 161 22.19 -39.98 -25.61
CA GLY A 161 21.57 -40.92 -26.55
C GLY A 161 22.57 -41.49 -27.57
N ILE A 162 23.50 -40.68 -28.06
CA ILE A 162 24.58 -41.14 -28.95
C ILE A 162 25.54 -42.08 -28.19
N LEU A 163 25.90 -41.75 -26.94
CA LEU A 163 26.73 -42.62 -26.11
C LEU A 163 26.05 -43.97 -25.84
N MET A 164 24.77 -43.94 -25.48
CA MET A 164 23.96 -45.16 -25.30
C MET A 164 23.92 -46.01 -26.57
N PHE A 165 23.74 -45.38 -27.73
CA PHE A 165 23.79 -46.08 -29.02
C PHE A 165 25.13 -46.76 -29.25
N ILE A 166 26.26 -46.09 -29.00
CA ILE A 166 27.59 -46.67 -29.20
C ILE A 166 27.82 -47.88 -28.27
N ILE A 167 27.39 -47.78 -27.01
CA ILE A 167 27.61 -48.80 -25.99
C ILE A 167 26.71 -50.02 -26.19
N GLU A 168 25.42 -49.83 -26.49
CA GLU A 168 24.44 -50.93 -26.52
C GLU A 168 24.21 -51.52 -27.91
N ARG A 169 24.71 -50.90 -28.99
CA ARG A 169 24.48 -51.37 -30.37
C ARG A 169 24.94 -52.82 -30.61
N GLN A 170 25.99 -53.26 -29.94
CA GLN A 170 26.56 -54.60 -30.15
C GLN A 170 25.93 -55.68 -29.26
N ASP A 171 25.48 -55.31 -28.06
CA ASP A 171 25.09 -56.29 -27.02
C ASP A 171 23.57 -56.36 -26.78
N ASN A 172 22.79 -55.54 -27.49
CA ASN A 172 21.36 -55.40 -27.24
C ASN A 172 20.52 -55.78 -28.48
N GLU A 173 19.88 -56.95 -28.39
CA GLU A 173 19.03 -57.53 -29.44
C GLU A 173 17.87 -56.61 -29.83
N ALA A 174 17.42 -55.74 -28.91
CA ALA A 174 16.34 -54.77 -29.15
C ALA A 174 16.73 -53.67 -30.16
N LEU A 175 18.02 -53.41 -30.39
CA LEU A 175 18.49 -52.42 -31.38
C LEU A 175 18.97 -53.07 -32.68
N GLN A 176 19.52 -54.29 -32.62
CA GLN A 176 20.19 -54.93 -33.76
C GLN A 176 19.28 -55.13 -34.98
N ASN A 177 17.97 -55.32 -34.77
CA ASN A 177 17.00 -55.59 -35.82
C ASN A 177 16.46 -54.34 -36.54
N HIS A 178 16.94 -53.15 -36.19
CA HIS A 178 16.46 -51.89 -36.76
C HIS A 178 17.54 -51.16 -37.56
N SER A 179 17.12 -50.29 -38.49
CA SER A 179 18.04 -49.40 -39.22
C SER A 179 18.84 -48.51 -38.26
N ILE A 180 20.08 -48.14 -38.64
CA ILE A 180 20.99 -47.33 -37.81
C ILE A 180 20.31 -46.04 -37.30
N LEU A 181 19.53 -45.37 -38.16
CA LEU A 181 18.82 -44.15 -37.79
C LEU A 181 17.75 -44.42 -36.72
N SER A 182 17.07 -45.56 -36.81
CA SER A 182 16.09 -46.01 -35.82
C SER A 182 16.75 -46.35 -34.48
N GLN A 183 17.94 -46.96 -34.50
CA GLN A 183 18.70 -47.28 -33.29
C GLN A 183 19.15 -46.02 -32.53
N VAL A 184 19.64 -45.02 -33.25
CA VAL A 184 20.02 -43.71 -32.65
C VAL A 184 18.79 -43.02 -32.07
N THR A 185 17.68 -43.00 -32.81
CA THR A 185 16.43 -42.35 -32.36
C THR A 185 15.88 -43.03 -31.10
N MET A 186 15.87 -44.37 -31.06
CA MET A 186 15.46 -45.13 -29.86
C MET A 186 16.37 -44.87 -28.66
N SER A 187 17.68 -44.75 -28.88
CA SER A 187 18.66 -44.45 -27.81
C SER A 187 18.50 -43.02 -27.28
N VAL A 188 18.22 -42.05 -28.15
CA VAL A 188 17.91 -40.66 -27.76
C VAL A 188 16.57 -40.59 -27.01
N TRP A 189 15.55 -41.33 -27.45
CA TRP A 189 14.28 -41.46 -26.74
C TRP A 189 14.46 -42.06 -25.35
N TYR A 190 15.30 -43.10 -25.22
CA TYR A 190 15.65 -43.68 -23.92
C TYR A 190 16.38 -42.67 -23.01
N ALA A 191 17.36 -41.94 -23.53
CA ALA A 191 18.06 -40.91 -22.76
C ALA A 191 17.11 -39.79 -22.29
N PHE A 192 16.16 -39.40 -23.14
CA PHE A 192 15.12 -38.43 -22.81
C PHE A 192 14.19 -38.94 -21.69
N GLY A 193 13.71 -40.19 -21.79
CA GLY A 193 12.87 -40.81 -20.77
C GLY A 193 13.54 -40.86 -19.40
N ASN A 194 14.79 -41.35 -19.35
CA ASN A 194 15.55 -41.42 -18.10
C ASN A 194 15.81 -40.04 -17.49
N LEU A 195 16.05 -39.02 -18.31
CA LEU A 195 16.26 -37.65 -17.82
C LEU A 195 15.02 -37.08 -17.14
N ILE A 196 13.83 -37.37 -17.67
CA ILE A 196 12.55 -36.90 -17.13
C ILE A 196 12.08 -37.78 -15.96
N GLY A 197 12.72 -38.93 -15.73
CA GLY A 197 12.33 -39.91 -14.71
C GLY A 197 11.21 -40.84 -15.18
N TYR A 198 10.88 -40.84 -16.48
CA TYR A 198 10.00 -41.82 -17.08
C TYR A 198 10.85 -43.05 -17.47
N GLY A 199 10.76 -44.11 -16.67
CA GLY A 199 11.43 -45.37 -16.97
C GLY A 199 10.86 -45.96 -18.26
N VAL A 200 11.58 -45.78 -19.36
CA VAL A 200 11.26 -46.46 -20.63
C VAL A 200 11.75 -47.90 -20.51
N ASP A 201 10.88 -48.86 -20.83
CA ASP A 201 11.19 -50.30 -20.82
C ASP A 201 12.25 -50.64 -21.87
N PHE A 202 13.50 -50.42 -21.49
CA PHE A 202 14.68 -50.72 -22.28
C PHE A 202 15.72 -51.33 -21.35
N SER A 203 15.95 -52.63 -21.52
CA SER A 203 16.92 -53.38 -20.74
C SER A 203 18.33 -53.07 -21.23
N THR A 204 19.13 -52.39 -20.42
CA THR A 204 20.56 -52.22 -20.69
C THR A 204 21.31 -53.50 -20.33
N ASN A 205 21.97 -54.08 -21.33
CA ASN A 205 22.66 -55.36 -21.19
C ASN A 205 24.10 -55.18 -20.71
N THR A 206 24.70 -54.01 -20.94
CA THR A 206 26.10 -53.73 -20.58
C THR A 206 26.25 -53.08 -19.21
N ALA A 207 27.37 -53.35 -18.52
CA ALA A 207 27.69 -52.69 -17.25
C ALA A 207 27.90 -51.17 -17.41
N ALA A 208 28.50 -50.75 -18.54
CA ALA A 208 28.71 -49.35 -18.87
C ALA A 208 27.39 -48.62 -19.15
N GLY A 209 26.45 -49.25 -19.86
CA GLY A 209 25.11 -48.73 -20.11
C GLY A 209 24.32 -48.54 -18.82
N ARG A 210 24.40 -49.49 -17.87
CA ARG A 210 23.79 -49.35 -16.53
C ARG A 210 24.34 -48.18 -15.73
N LEU A 211 25.66 -47.96 -15.76
CA LEU A 211 26.28 -46.81 -15.09
C LEU A 211 25.85 -45.48 -15.71
N LEU A 212 25.78 -45.42 -17.05
CA LEU A 212 25.32 -44.25 -17.78
C LEU A 212 23.84 -43.94 -17.47
N THR A 213 22.98 -44.96 -17.45
CA THR A 213 21.58 -44.84 -17.03
C THR A 213 21.47 -44.33 -15.59
N ALA A 214 22.24 -44.88 -14.64
CA ALA A 214 22.23 -44.42 -13.26
C ALA A 214 22.66 -42.94 -13.14
N GLY A 215 23.70 -42.54 -13.89
CA GLY A 215 24.15 -41.15 -13.94
C GLY A 215 23.10 -40.20 -14.53
N LEU A 216 22.44 -40.59 -15.62
CA LEU A 216 21.35 -39.83 -16.24
C LEU A 216 20.16 -39.69 -15.31
N TYR A 217 19.82 -40.75 -14.57
CA TYR A 217 18.73 -40.73 -13.60
C TYR A 217 19.01 -39.76 -12.44
N ILE A 218 20.23 -39.80 -11.88
CA ILE A 218 20.66 -38.85 -10.85
C ILE A 218 20.65 -37.41 -11.38
N LEU A 219 21.16 -37.19 -12.59
CA LEU A 219 21.16 -35.87 -13.22
C LEU A 219 19.73 -35.36 -13.48
N GLY A 220 18.83 -36.24 -13.92
CA GLY A 220 17.40 -35.93 -14.09
C GLY A 220 16.73 -35.50 -12.77
N LEU A 221 16.97 -36.25 -11.70
CA LEU A 221 16.47 -35.89 -10.36
C LEU A 221 16.95 -34.51 -9.90
N ILE A 222 18.24 -34.21 -10.08
CA ILE A 222 18.82 -32.90 -9.72
C ILE A 222 18.21 -31.78 -10.57
N LEU A 223 18.01 -32.00 -11.87
CA LEU A 223 17.41 -31.01 -12.77
C LEU A 223 15.97 -30.70 -12.39
N VAL A 224 15.14 -31.72 -12.14
CA VAL A 224 13.74 -31.54 -11.73
C VAL A 224 13.66 -30.85 -10.37
N ALA A 225 14.49 -31.25 -9.40
CA ALA A 225 14.56 -30.60 -8.09
C ALA A 225 14.99 -29.12 -8.19
N SER A 226 15.98 -28.80 -9.02
CA SER A 226 16.45 -27.43 -9.23
C SER A 226 15.42 -26.58 -9.97
N TYR A 227 14.72 -27.17 -10.96
CA TYR A 227 13.65 -26.49 -11.68
C TYR A 227 12.49 -26.12 -10.75
N THR A 228 12.04 -27.08 -9.94
CA THR A 228 10.95 -26.85 -8.97
C THR A 228 11.34 -25.83 -7.91
N ALA A 229 12.57 -25.86 -7.41
CA ALA A 229 13.09 -24.87 -6.47
C ALA A 229 13.15 -23.45 -7.07
N ASN A 230 13.67 -23.31 -8.29
CA ASN A 230 13.73 -22.01 -8.97
C ASN A 230 12.34 -21.46 -9.29
N LEU A 231 11.42 -22.32 -9.74
CA LEU A 231 10.03 -21.94 -10.00
C LEU A 231 9.34 -21.44 -8.72
N ALA A 232 9.53 -22.14 -7.60
CA ALA A 232 8.99 -21.73 -6.31
C ALA A 232 9.58 -20.40 -5.82
N SER A 233 10.87 -20.17 -6.04
CA SER A 233 11.54 -18.92 -5.69
C SER A 233 11.00 -17.73 -6.50
N GLU A 234 10.87 -17.88 -7.82
CA GLU A 234 10.29 -16.85 -8.70
C GLU A 234 8.85 -16.50 -8.33
N LEU A 235 8.02 -17.51 -8.01
CA LEU A 235 6.63 -17.28 -7.58
C LEU A 235 6.56 -16.49 -6.26
N THR A 236 7.55 -16.67 -5.38
CA THR A 236 7.65 -15.95 -4.11
C THR A 236 8.09 -14.50 -4.33
N ILE A 237 9.09 -14.26 -5.18
CA ILE A 237 9.58 -12.91 -5.50
C ILE A 237 8.52 -12.07 -6.24
N ALA A 238 7.78 -12.69 -7.16
CA ALA A 238 6.71 -12.01 -7.90
C ALA A 238 5.65 -11.40 -6.97
N LYS A 239 5.32 -12.09 -5.87
CA LYS A 239 4.38 -11.58 -4.84
C LYS A 239 4.96 -10.45 -4.00
N SER A 240 6.28 -10.41 -3.79
CA SER A 240 6.93 -9.43 -2.90
C SER A 240 7.17 -8.06 -3.54
N LYS A 241 7.36 -7.98 -4.87
CA LYS A 241 7.66 -6.70 -5.56
C LYS A 241 6.53 -5.67 -5.46
N ASP A 242 5.31 -6.12 -5.22
CA ASP A 242 4.11 -5.27 -5.31
C ASP A 242 3.70 -4.66 -3.95
N PHE A 243 4.35 -5.07 -2.85
CA PHE A 243 4.01 -4.60 -1.52
C PHE A 243 4.96 -3.50 -1.06
N ILE A 244 4.39 -2.34 -0.70
CA ILE A 244 5.10 -1.27 0.00
C ILE A 244 4.90 -1.53 1.49
N SER A 245 5.98 -1.88 2.20
CA SER A 245 5.91 -2.26 3.61
C SER A 245 5.77 -1.06 4.55
N GLY A 246 6.35 0.08 4.17
CA GLY A 246 6.34 1.28 5.00
C GLY A 246 7.18 2.41 4.44
N ILE A 247 7.57 3.31 5.34
CA ILE A 247 8.33 4.53 5.00
C ILE A 247 9.78 4.21 4.59
N ASP A 248 10.37 3.15 5.14
CA ASP A 248 11.76 2.77 4.84
C ASP A 248 11.93 2.36 3.38
N ASP A 249 10.92 1.73 2.78
CA ASP A 249 10.87 1.43 1.35
C ASP A 249 10.98 2.72 0.50
N ILE A 250 10.38 3.82 0.97
CA ILE A 250 10.43 5.13 0.31
C ILE A 250 11.82 5.74 0.50
N LYS A 251 12.37 5.73 1.73
CA LYS A 251 13.72 6.24 2.03
C LYS A 251 14.81 5.52 1.23
N ASN A 252 14.67 4.21 1.07
CA ASN A 252 15.61 3.36 0.33
C ASN A 252 15.45 3.48 -1.20
N GLY A 253 14.56 4.34 -1.70
CA GLY A 253 14.41 4.61 -3.12
C GLY A 253 13.68 3.51 -3.92
N LYS A 254 12.89 2.65 -3.26
CA LYS A 254 12.04 1.65 -3.95
C LYS A 254 11.02 2.32 -4.87
N ILE A 255 10.63 3.55 -4.56
CA ILE A 255 9.71 4.38 -5.33
C ILE A 255 10.42 5.69 -5.67
N PRO A 256 10.45 6.09 -6.95
CA PRO A 256 11.00 7.39 -7.32
C PRO A 256 10.11 8.51 -6.75
N PHE A 257 10.74 9.58 -6.25
CA PHE A 257 10.04 10.66 -5.55
C PHE A 257 8.94 11.34 -6.41
N ASN A 258 9.11 11.37 -7.73
CA ASN A 258 8.13 11.89 -8.69
C ASN A 258 6.80 11.11 -8.74
N ARG A 259 6.72 9.93 -8.12
CA ARG A 259 5.50 9.10 -8.03
C ARG A 259 4.82 9.17 -6.67
N ILE A 260 5.31 10.03 -5.76
CA ILE A 260 4.76 10.22 -4.43
C ILE A 260 3.91 11.48 -4.45
N GLY A 261 2.64 11.38 -4.05
CA GLY A 261 1.74 12.52 -3.91
C GLY A 261 1.49 12.85 -2.44
N ILE A 262 1.68 14.11 -2.04
CA ILE A 262 1.44 14.57 -0.66
C ILE A 262 0.57 15.83 -0.69
N LEU A 263 -0.38 15.90 0.25
CA LEU A 263 -1.27 17.06 0.42
C LEU A 263 -0.49 18.24 1.01
N VAL A 264 -0.55 19.38 0.33
CA VAL A 264 0.17 20.60 0.74
C VAL A 264 -0.46 21.21 1.99
N GLY A 265 0.39 21.66 2.93
CA GLY A 265 -0.02 22.28 4.18
C GLY A 265 -0.63 21.32 5.18
N ALA A 266 -0.51 20.02 4.95
CA ALA A 266 -0.97 18.96 5.84
C ALA A 266 0.18 18.47 6.75
N ALA A 267 -0.16 17.73 7.81
CA ALA A 267 0.86 17.26 8.77
C ALA A 267 1.80 16.20 8.14
N GLU A 268 1.32 15.50 7.12
CA GLU A 268 2.05 14.51 6.35
C GLU A 268 3.21 15.14 5.56
N GLU A 269 3.03 16.36 5.06
CA GLU A 269 4.09 17.12 4.37
C GLU A 269 5.24 17.44 5.34
N GLU A 270 4.91 17.94 6.53
CA GLU A 270 5.90 18.25 7.57
C GLU A 270 6.68 17.00 7.99
N TYR A 271 5.97 15.87 8.19
CA TYR A 271 6.60 14.59 8.51
C TYR A 271 7.52 14.10 7.39
N TYR A 272 7.07 14.15 6.13
CA TYR A 272 7.86 13.69 4.98
C TYR A 272 9.11 14.54 4.78
N LEU A 273 8.99 15.86 4.88
CA LEU A 273 10.12 16.77 4.76
C LEU A 273 11.14 16.53 5.86
N ARG A 274 10.70 16.27 7.10
CA ARG A 274 11.60 16.01 8.23
C ARG A 274 12.29 14.65 8.13
N GLU A 275 11.54 13.59 7.81
CA GLU A 275 12.03 12.21 7.96
C GLU A 275 12.54 11.56 6.68
N VAL A 276 12.05 11.97 5.51
CA VAL A 276 12.30 11.27 4.24
C VAL A 276 13.18 12.09 3.31
N SER A 277 12.85 13.36 3.14
CA SER A 277 13.47 14.17 2.09
C SER A 277 14.42 15.26 2.62
N GLU A 278 14.68 15.29 3.93
CA GLU A 278 15.61 16.23 4.58
C GLU A 278 15.37 17.69 4.15
N GLY A 279 14.10 18.08 4.05
CA GLY A 279 13.66 19.44 3.66
C GLY A 279 13.48 19.67 2.16
N ASN A 280 13.82 18.71 1.29
CA ASN A 280 13.65 18.85 -0.15
C ASN A 280 12.20 18.53 -0.60
N LYS A 281 11.64 19.36 -1.49
CA LYS A 281 10.28 19.18 -2.03
C LYS A 281 10.32 18.37 -3.33
N ASN A 282 10.62 17.09 -3.22
CA ASN A 282 10.77 16.19 -4.37
C ASN A 282 9.52 15.33 -4.69
N TYR A 283 8.35 15.67 -4.14
CA TYR A 283 7.09 14.97 -4.33
C TYR A 283 6.11 15.76 -5.20
N TYR A 284 5.09 15.07 -5.70
CA TYR A 284 3.97 15.68 -6.41
C TYR A 284 3.01 16.37 -5.43
N LEU A 285 2.71 17.64 -5.72
CA LEU A 285 1.88 18.50 -4.88
C LEU A 285 0.40 18.18 -5.11
N LEU A 286 -0.27 17.63 -4.10
CA LEU A 286 -1.72 17.48 -4.11
C LEU A 286 -2.34 18.74 -3.50
N THR A 287 -3.09 19.49 -4.30
CA THR A 287 -3.76 20.73 -3.86
C THR A 287 -5.12 20.48 -3.23
N SER A 288 -5.72 19.31 -3.48
CA SER A 288 -7.04 18.92 -2.97
C SER A 288 -7.10 17.42 -2.70
N LYS A 289 -7.92 17.01 -1.72
CA LYS A 289 -8.25 15.60 -1.47
C LYS A 289 -8.92 14.95 -2.68
N SER A 290 -9.72 15.67 -3.46
CA SER A 290 -10.32 15.13 -4.69
C SER A 290 -9.25 14.79 -5.74
N CYS A 291 -8.15 15.55 -5.79
CA CYS A 291 -6.98 15.23 -6.62
C CYS A 291 -6.30 13.94 -6.13
N ALA A 292 -6.14 13.78 -4.82
CA ALA A 292 -5.56 12.58 -4.21
C ALA A 292 -6.33 11.29 -4.59
N TYR A 293 -7.66 11.32 -4.56
CA TYR A 293 -8.49 10.16 -4.90
C TYR A 293 -8.66 9.96 -6.42
N ASN A 294 -8.83 11.03 -7.21
CA ASN A 294 -9.02 10.90 -8.66
C ASN A 294 -7.75 10.43 -9.39
N HIS A 295 -6.55 10.77 -8.91
CA HIS A 295 -5.32 10.24 -9.49
C HIS A 295 -5.03 8.78 -9.11
N SER A 296 -5.79 8.23 -8.16
CA SER A 296 -5.68 6.83 -7.75
C SER A 296 -6.60 5.86 -8.54
N ARG A 297 -7.55 6.39 -9.33
CA ARG A 297 -8.42 5.60 -10.24
C ARG A 297 -7.72 5.34 -11.57
#